data_AF-A0A3B0SDH7-F1
#
_entry.id   AF-A0A3B0SDH7-F1
#
_cell.length_a   1.000
_cell.length_b   1.000
_cell.length_c   1.000
_cell.angle_alpha   90.00
_cell.angle_beta   90.00
_cell.angle_gamma   90.00
#
_symmetry.space_group_name_H-M   'P 1'
#
loop_
_entity.id
_entity.type
_entity.pdbx_description
1 polymer ?
#
loop_
_entity_poly.entity_id
_entity_poly.type
_entity_poly.pdbx_seq_one_letter_code
_entity_poly.pdbx_strand_id
1 'polypeptide(L)' 'MKNEHPNLLFIMADDHATHAISAYDSRINQTPHLDRIADEGMRFDA' A
#
# COMPACT_ATOMS: atom_id res chain seq x y z
N MET A 1 -11.32 -5.69 24.08
CA MET A 1 -10.51 -4.60 24.67
C MET A 1 -9.70 -3.98 23.55
N LYS A 2 -9.72 -2.65 23.39
CA LYS A 2 -8.84 -1.95 22.43
C LYS A 2 -7.41 -2.14 22.95
N ASN A 3 -6.51 -2.64 22.11
CA ASN A 3 -5.10 -2.75 22.49
C ASN A 3 -4.56 -1.32 22.63
N GLU A 4 -4.22 -0.89 23.85
CA GLU A 4 -3.75 0.48 24.11
C GLU A 4 -2.39 0.76 23.48
N HIS A 5 -1.68 -0.30 23.07
CA HIS A 5 -0.42 -0.24 22.35
C HIS A 5 -0.54 -1.05 21.05
N PRO A 6 -0.98 -0.42 19.95
CA PRO A 6 -0.96 -1.08 18.65
C PRO A 6 0.48 -1.35 18.21
N ASN A 7 0.68 -2.38 17.41
CA ASN A 7 1.95 -2.58 16.72
C ASN A 7 2.05 -1.61 15.55
N LEU A 8 3.25 -1.05 15.33
CA LEU A 8 3.55 -0.20 14.17
C LEU A 8 4.51 -0.95 13.25
N LEU A 9 4.13 -1.09 11.98
CA LEU A 9 4.97 -1.66 10.93
C LEU A 9 5.17 -0.63 9.83
N PHE A 10 6.42 -0.24 9.60
CA PHE A 10 6.80 0.63 8.49
C PHE A 10 7.53 -0.19 7.42
N ILE A 11 6.99 -0.18 6.20
CA ILE A 11 7.57 -0.85 5.04
C ILE A 11 7.89 0.23 4.01
N MET A 12 9.14 0.22 3.52
CA MET A 12 9.61 1.15 2.50
C MET A 12 10.23 0.35 1.36
N ALA A 13 9.96 0.78 0.13
CA ALA A 13 10.60 0.27 -1.08
C ALA A 13 11.33 1.42 -1.76
N ASP A 14 12.57 1.17 -2.19
CA ASP A 14 13.40 2.14 -2.90
C ASP A 14 13.05 2.16 -4.40
N ASP A 15 13.13 3.33 -5.03
CA ASP A 15 12.84 3.56 -6.46
C ASP A 15 11.51 2.98 -6.99
N HIS A 16 10.53 2.73 -6.11
CA HIS A 16 9.26 2.15 -6.53
C HIS A 16 8.34 3.21 -7.13
N ALA A 17 8.39 3.34 -8.45
CA ALA A 17 7.58 4.31 -9.18
C ALA A 17 6.07 4.04 -9.00
N THR A 18 5.28 5.10 -8.95
CA THR A 18 3.82 5.03 -8.74
C THR A 18 3.13 4.11 -9.76
N HIS A 19 3.53 4.19 -11.04
CA HIS A 19 2.96 3.38 -12.12
C HIS A 19 3.37 1.89 -12.07
N ALA A 20 4.21 1.48 -11.12
CA ALA A 20 4.57 0.07 -10.89
C ALA A 20 3.59 -0.65 -9.94
N ILE A 21 2.67 0.09 -9.31
CA ILE A 21 1.71 -0.42 -8.32
C ILE A 21 0.30 -0.39 -8.92
N SER A 22 -0.43 -1.51 -8.93
CA SER A 22 -1.76 -1.59 -9.56
C SER A 22 -2.80 -0.72 -8.88
N ALA A 23 -2.72 -0.54 -7.56
CA ALA A 23 -3.51 0.44 -6.83
C ALA A 23 -3.32 1.89 -7.32
N TYR A 24 -2.30 2.21 -8.11
CA TYR A 24 -2.12 3.52 -8.74
C TYR A 24 -2.17 3.44 -10.29
N ASP A 25 -3.06 2.59 -10.82
CA ASP A 25 -3.30 2.43 -12.25
C ASP A 25 -2.08 1.91 -13.05
N SER A 26 -1.30 0.99 -12.47
CA SER A 26 -0.28 0.27 -13.25
C SER A 26 -0.89 -0.45 -14.46
N ARG A 27 -0.22 -0.33 -15.61
CA ARG A 27 -0.62 -0.97 -16.87
C ARG A 27 0.01 -2.34 -17.11
N ILE A 28 1.04 -2.68 -16.34
CA ILE A 28 1.88 -3.86 -16.57
C ILE A 28 1.91 -4.75 -15.32
N ASN A 29 2.07 -4.16 -14.14
CA ASN A 29 2.26 -4.92 -12.91
C ASN A 29 0.93 -5.20 -12.22
N GLN A 30 0.86 -6.35 -11.55
CA GLN A 30 -0.22 -6.70 -10.64
C GLN A 30 0.36 -6.82 -9.24
N THR A 31 -0.15 -6.04 -8.29
CA THR A 31 0.31 -5.99 -6.90
C THR A 31 -0.85 -6.27 -5.94
N PRO A 32 -1.48 -7.47 -6.00
CA PRO A 32 -2.73 -7.74 -5.29
C PRO A 32 -2.64 -7.59 -3.76
N HIS A 33 -1.44 -7.77 -3.19
CA HIS A 33 -1.23 -7.55 -1.76
C HIS A 33 -1.15 -6.07 -1.36
N LEU A 34 -0.62 -5.21 -2.24
CA LEU A 34 -0.64 -3.77 -2.04
C LEU A 34 -2.04 -3.22 -2.28
N ASP A 35 -2.74 -3.74 -3.30
CA ASP A 35 -4.11 -3.37 -3.62
C ASP A 35 -5.04 -3.63 -2.44
N ARG A 36 -4.94 -4.80 -1.81
CA ARG A 36 -5.69 -5.13 -0.59
C ARG A 36 -5.44 -4.12 0.55
N ILE A 37 -4.21 -3.67 0.75
CA ILE A 37 -3.88 -2.69 1.80
C ILE A 37 -4.47 -1.31 1.48
N ALA A 38 -4.47 -0.93 0.19
CA ALA A 38 -5.09 0.32 -0.26
C ALA A 38 -6.62 0.28 -0.08
N ASP A 39 -7.27 -0.82 -0.46
CA ASP A 39 -8.73 -1.01 -0.37
C ASP A 39 -9.25 -1.11 1.08
N GLU A 40 -8.49 -1.77 1.96
CA GLU A 40 -8.85 -1.95 3.39
C GLU A 40 -8.41 -0.76 4.26
N GLY A 41 -7.71 0.22 3.68
CA GLY A 41 -7.02 1.27 4.40
C GLY A 41 -7.19 2.66 3.79
N MET A 42 -6.07 3.36 3.66
CA MET A 42 -6.01 4.70 3.08
C MET A 42 -4.86 4.74 2.08
N ARG A 43 -5.16 5.14 0.85
CA ARG A 43 -4.19 5.45 -0.21
C ARG A 43 -4.01 6.97 -0.27
N PHE A 44 -2.76 7.42 -0.44
CA PHE A 44 -2.45 8.83 -0.60
C PHE A 44 -2.14 9.10 -2.07
N ASP A 45 -3.05 9.79 -2.75
CA ASP A 45 -2.87 10.19 -4.15
C ASP A 45 -2.12 11.53 -4.23
N ALA A 46 -1.40 11.74 -5.34
CA ALA A 46 -0.71 13.00 -5.64
C ALA A 46 -1.61 13.96 -6.43
#